data_AF-A0A1Y1KB00-F1
#
_entry.id   AF-A0A1Y1KB00-F1
#
_cell.length_a   1.000
_cell.length_b   1.000
_cell.length_c   1.000
_cell.angle_alpha   90.00
_cell.angle_beta   90.00
_cell.angle_gamma   90.00
#
_symmetry.space_group_name_H-M   'P 1'
#
loop_
_entity.id
_entity.type
_entity.pdbx_description
1 polymer ?
#
loop_
_entity_poly.entity_id
_entity_poly.type
_entity_poly.pdbx_seq_one_letter_code
_entity_poly.pdbx_strand_id
1 'polypeptide(L)'
;MNSAKEEQQGLVRFFTAEGVSQHEISRRMTAVYDELCITLVTMKGWCKRFTGRKSRGQSYCGSNHNTQIDELIEQECRISLTKLAKCENISDDSVHTIMHDPLVC
;
A
#
# COMPACT_ATOMS: atom_id res chain seq x y z
N MET A 1 17.09 -2.81 0.88
CA MET A 1 16.33 -1.60 1.26
C MET A 1 16.84 -0.43 0.44
N ASN A 2 16.04 0.11 -0.47
CA ASN A 2 16.38 1.35 -1.20
C ASN A 2 15.64 2.53 -0.55
N SER A 3 15.78 2.65 0.78
CA SER A 3 14.97 3.51 1.66
C SER A 3 14.80 4.94 1.12
N ALA A 4 15.86 5.52 0.56
CA ALA A 4 15.85 6.87 -0.01
C ALA A 4 14.95 7.02 -1.26
N LYS A 5 14.88 6.01 -2.13
CA LYS A 5 14.07 6.07 -3.35
C LYS A 5 12.59 5.96 -3.04
N GLU A 6 12.23 5.12 -2.08
CA GLU A 6 10.85 4.92 -1.64
C GLU A 6 10.34 6.14 -0.89
N GLU A 7 11.17 6.75 -0.04
CA GLU A 7 10.89 8.02 0.63
C GLU A 7 10.61 9.14 -0.39
N GLN A 8 11.52 9.33 -1.35
CA GLN A 8 11.35 10.30 -2.43
C GLN A 8 10.09 10.02 -3.26
N GLN A 9 9.74 8.74 -3.47
CA GLN A 9 8.51 8.37 -4.15
C GLN A 9 7.27 8.72 -3.32
N GLY A 10 7.33 8.54 -2.00
CA GLY A 10 6.28 8.94 -1.07
C GLY A 10 6.00 10.44 -1.14
N LEU A 11 7.04 11.27 -1.14
CA LEU A 11 6.90 12.72 -1.26
C LEU A 11 6.32 13.14 -2.62
N VAL A 12 6.76 12.54 -3.72
CA VAL A 12 6.19 12.82 -5.04
C VAL A 12 4.71 12.41 -5.11
N ARG A 13 4.32 11.29 -4.48
CA ARG A 13 2.91 10.89 -4.35
C ARG A 13 2.12 11.94 -3.57
N PHE A 14 2.65 12.36 -2.42
CA PHE A 14 2.03 13.35 -1.54
C PHE A 14 1.75 14.65 -2.29
N PHE A 15 2.78 15.24 -2.91
CA PHE A 15 2.61 16.50 -3.66
C PHE A 15 1.71 16.35 -4.88
N THR A 16 1.73 15.19 -5.55
CA THR A 16 0.81 14.93 -6.67
C THR A 16 -0.64 14.84 -6.20
N ALA A 17 -0.89 14.27 -5.01
CA ALA A 17 -2.22 14.18 -4.41
C ALA A 17 -2.74 15.55 -3.94
N GLU A 18 -1.86 16.42 -3.46
CA GLU A 18 -2.17 17.82 -3.15
C GLU A 18 -2.40 18.70 -4.41
N GLY A 19 -2.17 18.16 -5.61
CA GLY A 19 -2.34 18.91 -6.87
C GLY A 19 -1.20 19.89 -7.16
N VAL A 20 -0.04 19.73 -6.52
CA VAL A 20 1.13 20.58 -6.75
C VAL A 20 1.65 20.38 -8.18
N SER A 21 2.05 21.47 -8.84
CA SER A 21 2.59 21.40 -10.21
C SER A 21 3.92 20.64 -10.26
N GLN A 22 4.18 19.93 -11.36
CA GLN A 22 5.43 19.15 -11.52
C GLN A 22 6.70 20.00 -11.38
N HIS A 23 6.64 21.27 -11.77
CA HIS A 23 7.76 22.20 -11.63
C HIS A 23 8.04 22.51 -10.16
N GLU A 24 6.99 22.78 -9.38
CA GLU A 24 7.11 23.06 -7.94
C GLU A 24 7.56 21.80 -7.17
N ILE A 25 7.10 20.61 -7.58
CA ILE A 25 7.60 19.34 -7.03
C ILE A 25 9.10 19.21 -7.27
N SER A 26 9.59 19.48 -8.48
CA SER A 26 11.02 19.41 -8.78
C SER A 26 11.83 20.35 -7.90
N ARG A 27 11.37 21.60 -7.73
CA ARG A 27 12.05 22.59 -6.90
C ARG A 27 12.15 22.13 -5.44
N ARG A 28 11.08 21.58 -4.88
CA ARG A 28 11.05 21.08 -3.50
C ARG A 28 11.91 19.83 -3.32
N MET A 29 11.89 18.92 -4.29
CA MET A 29 12.71 17.71 -4.26
C MET A 29 14.21 18.07 -4.32
N THR A 30 14.62 19.00 -5.18
CA THR A 30 16.02 19.48 -5.24
C THR A 30 16.40 20.23 -3.96
N ALA A 31 15.50 20.99 -3.34
CA ALA A 31 15.81 21.69 -2.09
C ALA A 31 16.07 20.73 -0.91
N VAL A 32 15.45 19.55 -0.89
CA VAL A 32 15.59 18.56 0.20
C VAL A 32 16.73 17.58 -0.06
N TYR A 33 16.88 17.09 -1.30
CA TYR A 33 17.80 16.01 -1.63
C TYR A 33 19.03 16.45 -2.43
N ASP A 34 19.04 17.67 -2.96
CA ASP A 34 20.13 18.24 -3.77
C ASP A 34 20.66 17.25 -4.83
N GLU A 35 21.92 16.83 -4.74
CA GLU A 35 22.55 15.86 -5.66
C GLU A 35 21.95 14.44 -5.57
N LEU A 36 21.30 14.10 -4.45
CA LEU A 36 20.63 12.81 -4.25
C LEU A 36 19.19 12.81 -4.78
N CYS A 37 18.75 13.92 -5.38
CA CYS A 37 17.42 14.01 -5.96
C CYS A 37 17.27 13.06 -7.15
N ILE A 38 16.15 12.32 -7.20
CA ILE A 38 15.74 11.57 -8.39
C ILE A 38 15.74 12.45 -9.64
N THR A 39 16.04 11.81 -10.78
CA THR A 39 16.01 12.51 -12.07
C THR A 39 14.61 13.05 -12.39
N LEU A 40 14.56 14.18 -13.08
CA LEU A 40 13.31 14.82 -13.51
C LEU A 40 12.42 13.87 -14.34
N VAL A 41 13.04 12.98 -15.13
CA VAL A 41 12.34 11.96 -15.93
C VAL A 41 11.62 10.96 -15.03
N THR A 42 12.29 10.46 -13.99
CA THR A 42 11.69 9.55 -13.00
C THR A 42 10.53 10.23 -12.27
N MET A 43 10.74 11.46 -11.79
CA MET A 43 9.72 12.25 -11.09
C MET A 43 8.48 12.49 -11.98
N LYS A 44 8.66 12.92 -13.24
CA LYS A 44 7.54 13.12 -14.18
C LYS A 44 6.77 11.83 -14.45
N GLY A 45 7.47 10.70 -14.56
CA GLY A 45 6.84 9.38 -14.69
C GLY A 45 5.98 9.03 -13.47
N TRP A 46 6.44 9.37 -12.28
CA TRP A 46 5.71 9.18 -11.03
C TRP A 46 4.49 10.08 -10.92
N CYS A 47 4.62 11.39 -11.18
CA CYS A 47 3.47 12.29 -11.22
C CYS A 47 2.36 11.75 -12.12
N LYS A 48 2.67 11.41 -13.38
CA LYS A 48 1.69 10.83 -14.32
C LYS A 48 1.03 9.56 -13.78
N ARG A 49 1.79 8.69 -13.11
CA ARG A 49 1.27 7.45 -12.51
C ARG A 49 0.32 7.72 -11.35
N PHE A 50 0.49 8.81 -10.62
CA PHE A 50 -0.30 9.16 -9.44
C PHE A 50 -1.48 10.07 -9.75
N THR A 51 -1.41 10.92 -10.78
CA THR A 51 -2.48 11.87 -11.16
C THR A 51 -3.84 11.20 -11.48
N GLY A 52 -3.88 9.90 -11.76
CA GLY A 52 -5.13 9.13 -11.97
C GLY A 52 -5.40 8.05 -10.93
N ARG A 53 -4.49 7.86 -9.97
CA ARG A 53 -4.66 6.89 -8.89
C ARG A 53 -4.96 7.69 -7.63
N LYS A 54 -6.25 8.03 -7.40
CA LYS A 54 -6.74 8.17 -6.01
C LYS A 54 -6.08 7.05 -5.25
N SER A 55 -5.33 7.38 -4.21
CA SER A 55 -4.54 6.42 -3.45
C SER A 55 -5.32 5.13 -3.33
N ARG A 56 -4.98 4.13 -4.16
CA ARG A 56 -5.17 2.74 -3.80
C ARG A 56 -4.06 2.47 -2.78
N GLY A 57 -4.05 3.26 -1.70
CA GLY A 57 -3.93 2.61 -0.42
C GLY A 57 -5.05 1.61 -0.48
N GLN A 58 -4.70 0.34 -0.56
CA GLN A 58 -5.51 -0.61 0.16
C GLN A 58 -5.59 -0.01 1.56
N SER A 59 -6.65 0.74 1.83
CA SER A 59 -7.21 0.75 3.15
C SER A 59 -7.56 -0.70 3.34
N TYR A 60 -6.61 -1.48 3.85
CA TYR A 60 -6.92 -2.65 4.64
C TYR A 60 -7.67 -2.07 5.84
N CYS A 61 -8.92 -1.70 5.62
CA CYS A 61 -9.93 -1.57 6.65
C CYS A 61 -10.32 -3.02 7.01
N GLY A 62 -9.31 -3.79 7.43
CA GLY A 62 -9.44 -5.15 7.95
C GLY A 62 -9.28 -5.14 9.46
N SER A 63 -9.35 -3.97 10.12
CA SER A 63 -9.14 -3.90 11.56
C SER A 63 -10.25 -4.58 12.36
N ASN A 64 -11.43 -4.80 11.78
CA ASN A 64 -12.53 -5.50 12.46
C ASN A 64 -12.62 -6.98 12.08
N HIS A 65 -12.34 -7.33 10.82
CA HIS A 65 -12.38 -8.73 10.37
C HIS A 65 -11.14 -9.52 10.81
N ASN A 66 -9.97 -8.89 10.86
CA ASN A 66 -8.75 -9.61 11.24
C ASN A 66 -8.77 -10.01 12.72
N THR A 67 -9.22 -9.12 13.62
CA THR A 67 -9.42 -9.46 15.04
C THR A 67 -10.47 -10.57 15.23
N GLN A 68 -11.55 -10.56 14.45
CA GLN A 68 -12.60 -11.57 14.55
C GLN A 68 -12.13 -12.94 14.01
N ILE A 69 -11.29 -12.94 12.98
CA ILE A 69 -10.67 -14.15 12.43
C ILE A 69 -9.62 -14.71 13.39
N ASP A 70 -8.80 -13.86 14.01
CA ASP A 70 -7.83 -14.28 15.03
C ASP A 70 -8.55 -14.87 16.26
N GLU A 71 -9.63 -14.25 16.72
CA GLU A 71 -10.49 -14.79 17.79
C GLU A 71 -11.14 -16.14 17.40
N LEU A 72 -11.55 -16.31 16.14
CA LEU A 72 -12.10 -17.58 15.62
C LEU A 72 -11.04 -18.68 15.52
N ILE A 73 -9.80 -18.32 15.16
CA ILE A 73 -8.65 -19.25 15.10
C ILE A 73 -8.24 -19.68 16.51
N GLU A 74 -8.26 -18.77 17.48
CA GLU A 74 -8.01 -19.08 18.90
C GLU A 74 -9.11 -19.97 19.50
N GLN A 75 -10.36 -19.85 19.05
CA GLN A 75 -11.49 -20.64 19.56
C GLN A 75 -11.65 -22.03 18.92
N GLU A 76 -11.37 -22.20 17.64
CA GLU A 76 -11.48 -23.50 16.96
C GLU A 76 -10.24 -23.80 16.10
N CYS A 77 -9.31 -24.57 16.66
CA CYS A 77 -8.02 -24.92 16.06
C CYS A 77 -8.11 -25.77 14.74
N ARG A 78 -9.29 -26.01 14.15
CA ARG A 78 -9.46 -26.82 12.92
C ARG A 78 -10.69 -26.44 12.07
N ILE A 79 -10.89 -25.18 11.77
CA ILE A 79 -11.89 -24.81 10.74
C ILE A 79 -11.32 -25.10 9.34
N SER A 80 -12.06 -25.89 8.56
CA SER A 80 -11.76 -26.11 7.13
C SER A 80 -12.01 -24.81 6.36
N LEU A 81 -11.03 -24.39 5.54
CA LEU A 81 -11.02 -23.19 4.67
C LEU A 81 -12.39 -22.90 4.00
N THR A 82 -13.07 -23.94 3.53
CA THR A 82 -14.37 -23.85 2.84
C THR A 82 -15.51 -23.35 3.74
N LYS A 83 -15.40 -23.56 5.06
CA LYS A 83 -16.40 -23.13 6.05
C LYS A 83 -16.20 -21.64 6.39
N LEU A 84 -14.95 -21.18 6.43
CA LEU A 84 -14.60 -19.78 6.65
C LEU A 84 -15.06 -18.90 5.48
N ALA A 85 -14.82 -19.35 4.24
CA ALA A 85 -15.24 -18.64 3.02
C ALA A 85 -16.77 -18.45 2.94
N LYS A 86 -17.55 -19.45 3.39
CA LYS A 86 -19.02 -19.37 3.45
C LYS A 86 -19.53 -18.46 4.56
N CYS A 87 -18.86 -18.41 5.72
CA CYS A 87 -19.25 -17.54 6.83
C CYS A 87 -19.01 -16.07 6.50
N GLU A 88 -17.89 -15.75 5.85
CA GLU A 88 -17.46 -14.36 5.62
C GLU A 88 -17.80 -13.83 4.22
N ASN A 89 -18.40 -14.64 3.34
CA ASN A 89 -18.75 -14.25 1.95
C ASN A 89 -17.53 -13.77 1.13
N ILE A 90 -16.40 -14.43 1.37
CA ILE A 90 -15.10 -14.17 0.73
C ILE A 90 -14.75 -15.36 -0.16
N SER A 91 -14.07 -15.13 -1.28
CA SER A 91 -13.64 -16.22 -2.16
C SER A 91 -12.60 -17.11 -1.50
N ASP A 92 -12.68 -18.42 -1.76
CA ASP A 92 -11.71 -19.41 -1.25
C ASP A 92 -10.24 -19.02 -1.56
N ASP A 93 -10.01 -18.39 -2.71
CA ASP A 93 -8.70 -17.91 -3.18
C ASP A 93 -8.11 -16.80 -2.27
N SER A 94 -8.98 -15.92 -1.74
CA SER A 94 -8.55 -14.88 -0.81
C SER A 94 -8.20 -15.46 0.55
N VAL A 95 -8.96 -16.47 1.03
CA VAL A 95 -8.64 -17.16 2.29
C VAL A 95 -7.32 -17.90 2.18
N HIS A 96 -7.07 -18.59 1.05
CA HIS A 96 -5.80 -19.27 0.80
C HIS A 96 -4.62 -18.29 0.78
N THR A 97 -4.80 -17.12 0.17
CA THR A 97 -3.76 -16.07 0.15
C THR A 97 -3.47 -15.54 1.54
N ILE A 98 -4.48 -15.28 2.38
CA ILE A 98 -4.31 -14.78 3.75
C ILE A 98 -3.63 -15.81 4.65
N MET A 99 -3.92 -17.10 4.50
CA MET A 99 -3.27 -18.14 5.32
C MET A 99 -1.82 -18.44 4.89
N HIS A 100 -1.48 -18.27 3.61
CA HIS A 100 -0.14 -18.59 3.08
C HIS A 100 0.80 -17.40 2.95
N ASP A 101 0.30 -16.18 3.10
CA ASP A 101 1.12 -14.97 3.18
C ASP A 101 1.25 -14.62 4.67
N PRO A 102 2.22 -15.19 5.42
CA PRO A 102 2.50 -14.73 6.76
C PRO A 102 2.91 -13.27 6.61
N LEU A 103 2.04 -12.37 7.04
CA LEU A 103 2.33 -10.95 7.14
C LEU A 103 3.66 -10.81 7.89
N VAL A 104 4.74 -10.62 7.12
CA VAL A 104 6.09 -10.44 7.63
C VAL A 104 6.06 -9.16 8.46
N CYS A 105 6.26 -9.33 9.77
CA CYS A 105 6.47 -8.24 10.73
C CYS A 105 7.63 -7.33 10.31
#